data_AF-A0A7V8NMG4-F1
#
_entry.id   AF-A0A7V8NMG4-F1
#
_cell.length_a   1.000
_cell.length_b   1.000
_cell.length_c   1.000
_cell.angle_alpha   90.00
_cell.angle_beta   90.00
_cell.angle_gamma   90.00
#
_symmetry.space_group_name_H-M   'P 1'
#
loop_
_entity.id
_entity.type
_entity.pdbx_description
1 polymer ?
#
loop_
_entity_poly.entity_id
_entity_poly.type
_entity_poly.pdbx_seq_one_letter_code
_entity_poly.pdbx_strand_id
1 'polypeptide(L)'
;METMVAEPYVHCVATLAGGFGGREVRRFYNEHFINQIRKDAKVIPISRTIGKGQVVDELIVSFTHNTQWDYLLPGIPPTGKKVELPHVVVMKFENGKVAHEHVWWDQASLLVQVGLLDPANLPVVGVEQARELRRVAQRREDQSTAVTIG
;
A
#
# COMPACT_ATOMS: atom_id res chain seq x y z
N MET A 1 -14.57 6.36 10.63
CA MET A 1 -14.50 5.91 12.04
C MET A 1 -15.58 4.90 12.41
N GLU A 2 -16.79 4.95 11.85
CA GLU A 2 -17.85 3.97 12.19
C GLU A 2 -17.46 2.51 11.91
N THR A 3 -16.59 2.30 10.92
CA THR A 3 -16.03 1.01 10.51
C THR A 3 -14.86 0.53 11.37
N MET A 4 -14.41 1.32 12.35
CA MET A 4 -13.27 1.02 13.22
C MET A 4 -13.73 0.85 14.68
N VAL A 5 -12.94 0.13 15.48
CA VAL A 5 -13.16 0.06 16.93
C VAL A 5 -12.98 1.43 17.59
N ALA A 6 -13.29 1.53 18.89
CA ALA A 6 -13.18 2.81 19.62
C ALA A 6 -11.73 3.33 19.68
N GLU A 7 -10.78 2.43 19.92
CA GLU A 7 -9.35 2.72 19.99
C GLU A 7 -8.57 1.95 18.90
N PRO A 8 -8.69 2.34 17.61
CA PRO A 8 -7.98 1.69 16.53
C PRO A 8 -6.57 2.27 16.39
N TYR A 9 -5.70 1.61 15.62
CA TYR A 9 -4.48 2.25 15.15
C TYR A 9 -4.17 1.91 13.69
N VAL A 10 -3.46 2.81 13.03
CA VAL A 10 -2.91 2.58 11.70
C VAL A 10 -1.42 2.87 11.74
N HIS A 11 -0.64 2.01 11.10
CA HIS A 11 0.80 2.14 11.07
C HIS A 11 1.36 1.80 9.69
N CYS A 12 1.89 2.81 9.03
CA CYS A 12 2.66 2.72 7.81
C CYS A 12 4.12 2.43 8.18
N VAL A 13 4.53 1.18 8.05
CA VAL A 13 5.74 0.67 8.71
C VAL A 13 7.02 1.33 8.19
N ALA A 14 7.08 1.61 6.89
CA ALA A 14 8.26 2.17 6.25
C ALA A 14 8.56 3.63 6.66
N THR A 15 7.55 4.39 7.09
CA THR A 15 7.68 5.83 7.41
C THR A 15 7.28 6.18 8.84
N LEU A 16 6.80 5.19 9.60
CA LEU A 16 6.17 5.36 10.91
C LEU A 16 4.92 6.25 10.91
N ALA A 17 4.40 6.62 9.73
CA ALA A 17 3.19 7.41 9.62
C ALA A 17 1.97 6.63 10.13
N GLY A 18 0.95 7.35 10.60
CA GLY A 18 -0.25 6.72 11.15
C GLY A 18 -0.78 7.46 12.38
N GLY A 19 -1.40 6.70 13.29
CA GLY A 19 -1.92 7.23 14.55
C GLY A 19 -2.54 6.15 15.43
N PHE A 20 -2.65 6.43 16.73
CA PHE A 20 -3.28 5.56 17.71
C PHE A 20 -4.51 6.24 18.33
N GLY A 21 -5.59 5.46 18.48
CA GLY A 21 -6.87 5.93 18.99
C GLY A 21 -7.68 6.71 17.96
N GLY A 22 -8.99 6.83 18.22
CA GLY A 22 -9.93 7.32 17.21
C GLY A 22 -9.67 8.75 16.73
N ARG A 23 -9.04 9.59 17.55
CA ARG A 23 -8.69 10.98 17.22
C ARG A 23 -7.51 11.06 16.26
N GLU A 24 -6.42 10.38 16.57
CA GLU A 24 -5.20 10.43 15.75
C GLU A 24 -5.41 9.71 14.43
N VAL A 25 -6.09 8.55 14.43
CA VAL A 25 -6.44 7.84 13.21
C VAL A 25 -7.31 8.72 12.31
N ARG A 26 -8.34 9.39 12.86
CA ARG A 26 -9.16 10.32 12.07
C ARG A 26 -8.32 11.46 11.48
N ARG A 27 -7.42 12.05 12.27
CA ARG A 27 -6.51 13.11 11.79
C ARG A 27 -5.64 12.59 10.65
N PHE A 28 -5.00 11.44 10.83
CA PHE A 28 -4.17 10.79 9.81
C PHE A 28 -4.94 10.56 8.51
N TYR A 29 -6.14 9.99 8.57
CA TYR A 29 -6.96 9.74 7.38
C TYR A 29 -7.34 11.01 6.63
N ASN A 30 -7.72 12.05 7.37
CA ASN A 30 -8.17 13.31 6.79
C ASN A 30 -7.02 14.18 6.28
N GLU A 31 -5.88 14.22 6.96
CA GLU A 31 -4.83 15.19 6.68
C GLU A 31 -3.69 14.59 5.85
N HIS A 32 -3.40 13.30 6.02
CA HIS A 32 -2.17 12.67 5.54
C HIS A 32 -2.38 11.43 4.66
N PHE A 33 -3.63 11.00 4.44
CA PHE A 33 -3.93 9.79 3.68
C PHE A 33 -4.97 10.03 2.58
N ILE A 34 -6.27 9.85 2.86
CA ILE A 34 -7.31 9.78 1.82
C ILE A 34 -7.39 11.08 1.00
N ASN A 35 -7.28 12.24 1.64
CA ASN A 35 -7.40 13.52 0.94
C ASN A 35 -6.20 13.85 0.04
N GLN A 36 -5.06 13.16 0.23
CA GLN A 36 -3.88 13.34 -0.61
C GLN A 36 -3.90 12.40 -1.83
N ILE A 37 -4.69 11.32 -1.79
CA ILE A 37 -4.85 10.38 -2.90
C ILE A 37 -5.57 11.06 -4.07
N ARG A 38 -4.92 11.07 -5.23
CA ARG A 38 -5.40 11.72 -6.46
C ARG A 38 -6.22 10.78 -7.32
N LYS A 39 -6.99 11.35 -8.26
CA LYS A 39 -7.85 10.60 -9.19
C LYS A 39 -7.09 9.66 -10.13
N ASP A 40 -5.80 9.92 -10.39
CA ASP A 40 -4.96 9.05 -11.21
C ASP A 40 -4.41 7.85 -10.43
N ALA A 41 -4.56 7.83 -9.10
CA ALA A 41 -4.19 6.70 -8.29
C ALA A 41 -5.03 5.47 -8.66
N LYS A 42 -4.37 4.35 -8.92
CA LYS A 42 -5.02 3.06 -9.22
C LYS A 42 -4.54 2.02 -8.23
N VAL A 43 -5.46 1.16 -7.82
CA VAL A 43 -5.19 0.02 -6.96
C VAL A 43 -5.57 -1.24 -7.73
N ILE A 44 -4.61 -2.15 -7.89
CA ILE A 44 -4.80 -3.45 -8.53
C ILE A 44 -4.63 -4.51 -7.45
N PRO A 45 -5.69 -5.24 -7.06
CA PRO A 45 -5.56 -6.38 -6.15
C PRO A 45 -4.70 -7.48 -6.78
N ILE A 46 -3.83 -8.09 -5.99
CA ILE A 46 -2.99 -9.24 -6.39
C ILE A 46 -3.44 -10.50 -5.67
N SER A 47 -3.64 -10.41 -4.36
CA SER A 47 -4.11 -11.54 -3.56
C SER A 47 -4.86 -11.04 -2.33
N ARG A 48 -5.71 -11.90 -1.78
CA ARG A 48 -6.37 -11.68 -0.49
C ARG A 48 -6.37 -12.97 0.29
N THR A 49 -5.89 -12.89 1.53
CA THR A 49 -5.97 -13.99 2.50
C THR A 49 -6.89 -13.57 3.64
N ILE A 50 -7.89 -14.39 3.94
CA ILE A 50 -8.87 -14.14 5.00
C ILE A 50 -8.66 -15.17 6.12
N GLY A 51 -8.29 -14.69 7.30
CA GLY A 51 -8.22 -15.47 8.53
C GLY A 51 -9.42 -15.19 9.46
N LYS A 52 -9.44 -15.83 10.63
CA LYS A 52 -10.56 -15.76 11.61
C LYS A 52 -10.91 -14.34 12.08
N GLY A 53 -9.97 -13.40 12.01
CA GLY A 53 -10.21 -12.00 12.37
C GLY A 53 -9.14 -11.08 11.80
N GLN A 54 -8.59 -11.44 10.65
CA GLN A 54 -7.57 -10.65 9.96
C GLN A 54 -7.74 -10.86 8.47
N VAL A 55 -7.55 -9.80 7.70
CA VAL A 55 -7.45 -9.84 6.25
C VAL A 55 -6.06 -9.34 5.88
N VAL A 56 -5.37 -10.06 4.99
CA VAL A 56 -4.11 -9.63 4.40
C VAL A 56 -4.35 -9.44 2.91
N ASP A 57 -4.19 -8.20 2.44
CA ASP A 57 -4.29 -7.84 1.04
C ASP A 57 -2.91 -7.55 0.46
N GLU A 58 -2.62 -8.18 -0.68
CA GLU A 58 -1.52 -7.77 -1.56
C GLU A 58 -2.10 -6.93 -2.70
N LEU A 59 -1.56 -5.74 -2.89
CA LEU A 59 -2.06 -4.73 -3.83
C LEU A 59 -0.88 -4.14 -4.61
N ILE A 60 -1.11 -3.71 -5.86
CA ILE A 60 -0.22 -2.76 -6.54
C ILE A 60 -0.93 -1.41 -6.56
N VAL A 61 -0.25 -0.39 -6.02
CA VAL A 61 -0.70 1.00 -6.08
C VAL A 61 0.13 1.73 -7.12
N SER A 62 -0.52 2.41 -8.07
CA SER A 62 0.15 3.27 -9.04
C SER A 62 -0.40 4.68 -9.03
N PHE A 63 0.47 5.67 -9.15
CA PHE A 63 0.11 7.09 -9.10
C PHE A 63 1.23 7.95 -9.70
N THR A 64 0.94 9.22 -9.96
CA THR A 64 1.97 10.23 -10.25
C THR A 64 2.22 11.09 -9.01
N HIS A 65 3.46 11.24 -8.56
CA HIS A 65 3.82 12.05 -7.40
C HIS A 65 3.77 13.56 -7.70
N ASN A 66 2.55 14.06 -7.92
CA ASN A 66 2.24 15.44 -8.26
C ASN A 66 1.72 16.27 -7.06
N THR A 67 1.48 15.62 -5.94
CA THR A 67 1.15 16.23 -4.64
C THR A 67 1.96 15.52 -3.56
N GLN A 68 2.16 16.20 -2.44
CA GLN A 68 2.81 15.59 -1.27
C GLN A 68 1.93 14.45 -0.74
N TRP A 69 2.55 13.29 -0.53
CA TRP A 69 1.92 12.08 0.03
C TRP A 69 2.65 11.72 1.33
N ASP A 70 2.21 12.28 2.45
CA ASP A 70 2.92 12.23 3.73
C ASP A 70 3.13 10.82 4.26
N TYR A 71 2.20 9.91 3.96
CA TYR A 71 2.33 8.54 4.41
C TYR A 71 3.45 7.77 3.69
N LEU A 72 3.77 8.10 2.43
CA LEU A 72 4.82 7.44 1.63
C LEU A 72 6.16 8.18 1.66
N LEU A 73 6.10 9.50 1.50
CA LEU A 73 7.24 10.37 1.29
C LEU A 73 7.12 11.63 2.17
N PRO A 74 7.16 11.46 3.52
CA PRO A 74 6.97 12.57 4.44
C PRO A 74 8.00 13.68 4.19
N GLY A 75 7.50 14.90 3.95
CA GLY A 75 8.34 16.09 3.71
C GLY A 75 8.98 16.17 2.32
N ILE A 76 8.71 15.23 1.42
CA ILE A 76 9.22 15.29 0.04
C ILE A 76 8.22 16.02 -0.86
N PRO A 77 8.63 17.10 -1.56
CA PRO A 77 7.74 17.79 -2.48
C PRO A 77 7.44 16.94 -3.73
N PRO A 78 6.38 17.27 -4.49
CA PRO A 78 6.04 16.60 -5.74
C PRO A 78 7.25 16.45 -6.68
N THR A 79 7.52 15.23 -7.13
CA THR A 79 8.64 14.93 -8.04
C THR A 79 8.19 14.80 -9.50
N GLY A 80 6.88 14.73 -9.75
CA GLY A 80 6.31 14.53 -11.09
C GLY A 80 6.55 13.13 -11.66
N LYS A 81 7.14 12.21 -10.89
CA LYS A 81 7.46 10.85 -11.33
C LYS A 81 6.26 9.94 -11.16
N LYS A 82 6.10 9.00 -12.10
CA LYS A 82 5.16 7.88 -11.95
C LYS A 82 5.75 6.83 -11.04
N VAL A 83 4.90 6.29 -10.18
CA VAL A 83 5.22 5.23 -9.24
C VAL A 83 4.27 4.05 -9.50
N GLU A 84 4.79 2.83 -9.50
CA GLU A 84 4.03 1.59 -9.34
C GLU A 84 4.71 0.78 -8.22
N LEU A 85 3.98 0.44 -7.16
CA LEU A 85 4.58 -0.15 -5.97
C LEU A 85 3.65 -1.21 -5.34
N PRO A 86 4.16 -2.42 -5.07
CA PRO A 86 3.45 -3.40 -4.25
C PRO A 86 3.27 -2.89 -2.83
N HIS A 87 2.10 -3.17 -2.28
CA HIS A 87 1.75 -2.92 -0.89
C HIS A 87 1.19 -4.20 -0.28
N VAL A 88 1.47 -4.39 1.00
CA VAL A 88 0.77 -5.37 1.84
C VAL A 88 0.03 -4.63 2.93
N VAL A 89 -1.27 -4.88 3.04
CA VAL A 89 -2.12 -4.31 4.09
C VAL A 89 -2.62 -5.44 4.98
N VAL A 90 -2.20 -5.43 6.25
CA VAL A 90 -2.65 -6.38 7.26
C VAL A 90 -3.69 -5.69 8.13
N MET A 91 -4.95 -6.10 7.98
CA MET A 91 -6.10 -5.50 8.68
C MET A 91 -6.65 -6.47 9.72
N LYS A 92 -6.60 -6.10 11.00
CA LYS A 92 -7.23 -6.86 12.08
C LYS A 92 -8.65 -6.39 12.30
N PHE A 93 -9.55 -7.34 12.57
CA PHE A 93 -10.94 -7.07 12.89
C PHE A 93 -11.31 -7.59 14.28
N GLU A 94 -12.15 -6.82 14.97
CA GLU A 94 -12.79 -7.17 16.24
C GLU A 94 -14.27 -6.81 16.15
N ASN A 95 -15.15 -7.79 16.38
CA ASN A 95 -16.61 -7.61 16.32
C ASN A 95 -17.09 -6.94 15.01
N GLY A 96 -16.47 -7.31 13.88
CA GLY A 96 -16.81 -6.79 12.55
C GLY A 96 -16.25 -5.39 12.25
N LYS A 97 -15.44 -4.81 13.13
CA LYS A 97 -14.81 -3.49 12.94
C LYS A 97 -13.30 -3.60 12.86
N VAL A 98 -12.66 -2.70 12.12
CA VAL A 98 -11.20 -2.65 11.99
C VAL A 98 -10.60 -2.21 13.33
N ALA A 99 -9.75 -3.06 13.89
CA ALA A 99 -8.98 -2.79 15.10
C ALA A 99 -7.63 -2.16 14.76
N HIS A 100 -6.95 -2.66 13.73
CA HIS A 100 -5.73 -2.02 13.25
C HIS A 100 -5.41 -2.32 11.80
N GLU A 101 -4.53 -1.49 11.25
CA GLU A 101 -3.92 -1.67 9.93
C GLU A 101 -2.39 -1.55 10.03
N HIS A 102 -1.67 -2.54 9.48
CA HIS A 102 -0.25 -2.39 9.16
C HIS A 102 -0.09 -2.30 7.64
N VAL A 103 0.52 -1.22 7.18
CA VAL A 103 0.74 -0.97 5.75
C VAL A 103 2.24 -1.07 5.46
N TRP A 104 2.59 -1.96 4.55
CA TRP A 104 3.96 -2.26 4.15
C TRP A 104 4.15 -1.95 2.67
N TRP A 105 5.35 -1.48 2.34
CA TRP A 105 5.85 -1.36 0.97
C TRP A 105 7.38 -1.32 1.01
N ASP A 106 8.02 -1.40 -0.16
CA ASP A 106 9.46 -1.22 -0.31
C ASP A 106 9.82 0.26 -0.47
N GLN A 107 10.33 0.87 0.60
CA GLN A 107 10.73 2.28 0.59
C GLN A 107 11.92 2.55 -0.33
N ALA A 108 12.86 1.62 -0.47
CA ALA A 108 14.02 1.83 -1.31
C ALA A 108 13.61 1.88 -2.79
N SER A 109 12.75 0.94 -3.22
CA SER A 109 12.21 0.94 -4.58
C SER A 109 11.37 2.20 -4.86
N LEU A 110 10.64 2.70 -3.87
CA LEU A 110 9.94 3.99 -4.00
C LEU A 110 10.92 5.15 -4.21
N LEU A 111 11.95 5.26 -3.37
CA LEU A 111 12.96 6.33 -3.46
C LEU A 111 13.71 6.33 -4.80
N VAL A 112 14.00 5.14 -5.36
CA VAL A 112 14.55 5.01 -6.72
C VAL A 112 13.57 5.55 -7.76
N GLN A 113 12.29 5.17 -7.69
CA GLN A 113 11.27 5.60 -8.66
C GLN A 113 11.06 7.12 -8.65
N VAL A 114 11.18 7.77 -7.48
CA VAL A 114 11.07 9.24 -7.38
C VAL A 114 12.39 9.98 -7.59
N GLY A 115 13.50 9.26 -7.84
CA GLY A 115 14.80 9.85 -8.16
C GLY A 115 15.61 10.35 -6.94
N LEU A 116 15.31 9.84 -5.75
CA LEU A 116 16.00 10.20 -4.50
C LEU A 116 17.05 9.18 -4.05
N LEU A 117 17.07 8.00 -4.69
CA LEU A 117 18.06 6.95 -4.44
C LEU A 117 18.67 6.47 -5.76
N ASP A 118 20.00 6.46 -5.84
CA ASP A 118 20.74 5.87 -6.97
C ASP A 118 20.84 4.35 -6.80
N PRO A 119 20.29 3.54 -7.72
CA PRO A 119 20.31 2.08 -7.60
C PRO A 119 21.66 1.44 -8.00
N ALA A 120 22.64 2.18 -8.54
CA ALA A 120 23.81 1.61 -9.22
C ALA A 120 24.59 0.54 -8.43
N ASN A 121 24.62 0.65 -7.09
CA ASN A 121 25.34 -0.28 -6.21
C ASN A 121 24.45 -0.89 -5.12
N LEU A 122 23.12 -0.87 -5.31
CA LEU A 122 22.16 -1.37 -4.33
C LEU A 122 21.29 -2.47 -4.94
N PRO A 123 20.91 -3.51 -4.17
CA PRO A 123 20.00 -4.56 -4.64
C PRO A 123 18.54 -4.08 -4.63
N VAL A 124 18.24 -3.01 -5.36
CA VAL A 124 16.93 -2.35 -5.42
C VAL A 124 16.46 -2.32 -6.87
N VAL A 125 15.23 -2.74 -7.12
CA VAL A 125 14.72 -2.96 -8.49
C VAL A 125 13.72 -1.89 -8.96
N GLY A 126 13.26 -1.02 -8.06
CA GLY A 126 12.34 0.06 -8.40
C GLY A 126 11.00 -0.47 -8.94
N VAL A 127 10.54 0.08 -10.06
CA VAL A 127 9.23 -0.23 -10.67
C VAL A 127 9.09 -1.70 -11.08
N GLU A 128 10.20 -2.39 -11.36
CA GLU A 128 10.17 -3.78 -11.81
C GLU A 128 9.62 -4.72 -10.73
N GLN A 129 9.68 -4.34 -9.45
CA GLN A 129 9.05 -5.07 -8.36
C GLN A 129 7.53 -5.27 -8.59
N ALA A 130 6.83 -4.20 -8.98
CA ALA A 130 5.39 -4.23 -9.24
C ALA A 130 5.08 -5.02 -10.52
N ARG A 131 5.85 -4.78 -11.58
CA ARG A 131 5.60 -5.40 -12.89
C ARG A 131 5.78 -6.90 -12.85
N GLU A 132 6.85 -7.36 -12.21
CA GLU A 132 7.13 -8.78 -12.10
C GLU A 132 6.11 -9.49 -11.21
N LEU A 133 5.75 -8.91 -10.06
CA LEU A 133 4.69 -9.45 -9.19
C LEU A 133 3.38 -9.63 -9.95
N ARG A 134 2.93 -8.61 -10.67
CA ARG A 134 1.71 -8.68 -11.49
C ARG A 134 1.80 -9.79 -12.53
N ARG A 135 2.93 -9.89 -13.23
CA ARG A 135 3.16 -10.88 -14.28
C ARG A 135 3.11 -12.30 -13.75
N VAL A 136 3.74 -12.58 -12.59
CA VAL A 136 3.78 -13.94 -12.03
C VAL A 136 2.44 -14.33 -11.38
N ALA A 137 1.72 -13.38 -10.79
CA ALA A 137 0.39 -13.61 -10.23
C ALA A 137 -0.62 -13.98 -11.32
N GLN A 138 -0.67 -13.21 -12.42
CA GLN A 138 -1.57 -13.45 -13.54
C GLN A 138 -1.37 -14.81 -14.20
N ARG A 139 -0.10 -15.25 -14.38
CA ARG A 139 0.19 -16.58 -14.94
C ARG A 139 -0.40 -17.73 -14.13
N ARG A 140 -0.53 -17.59 -12.80
CA ARG A 140 -1.13 -18.62 -11.96
C ARG A 140 -2.65 -18.69 -12.11
N GLU A 141 -3.31 -17.54 -12.24
CA GLU A 141 -4.77 -17.49 -12.43
C GLU A 141 -5.17 -18.13 -13.76
N ASP A 142 -4.44 -17.85 -14.84
CA ASP A 142 -4.66 -18.45 -16.16
C ASP A 142 -4.52 -19.99 -16.11
N GLN A 143 -3.50 -20.49 -15.40
CA GLN A 143 -3.28 -21.92 -15.22
C GLN A 143 -4.35 -22.60 -14.35
N SER A 144 -4.83 -21.95 -13.29
CA SER A 144 -5.89 -22.49 -12.43
C SER A 144 -7.24 -22.56 -13.17
N THR A 145 -7.51 -21.59 -14.03
CA THR A 145 -8.74 -21.55 -14.84
C THR A 145 -8.74 -22.66 -15.88
N ALA A 146 -7.59 -22.94 -16.52
CA ALA A 146 -7.47 -24.01 -17.51
C ALA A 146 -7.70 -25.42 -16.96
N VAL A 147 -7.46 -25.67 -15.67
CA VAL A 147 -7.65 -26.99 -15.04
C VAL A 147 -9.11 -27.25 -14.62
N THR A 148 -9.95 -26.21 -14.50
CA THR A 148 -11.32 -26.35 -13.98
C THR A 148 -12.35 -26.67 -15.07
N ILE A 149 -11.95 -26.66 -16.35
CA ILE A 149 -12.84 -26.89 -17.52
C ILE A 149 -12.63 -28.28 -18.15
N GLY A 150 -12.09 -29.23 -17.39
CA GLY A 150 -11.83 -30.62 -17.82
C GLY A 150 -12.71 -31.64 -17.14
#